data_AF-A0A0G4AWZ3-F1
#
_entry.id   AF-A0A0G4AWZ3-F1
#
_cell.length_a   1.000
_cell.length_b   1.000
_cell.length_c   1.000
_cell.angle_alpha   90.00
_cell.angle_beta   90.00
_cell.angle_gamma   90.00
#
_symmetry.space_group_name_H-M   'P 1'
#
loop_
_entity.id
_entity.type
_entity.pdbx_description
1 polymer ?
#
loop_
_entity_poly.entity_id
_entity_poly.type
_entity_poly.pdbx_seq_one_letter_code
_entity_poly.pdbx_strand_id
1 'polypeptide(L)'
;MQLPHSENRQKYIDQIKVVEANLKDATSGEKDKALLALVQKRLDSLAEKYQFSEEIGTARYKLYELQALVHYFNGHDDDALDFINQAIEMRGEPYAKAEKLKKQLSLGDSYLSKTTNPDKITKEQRRDQKIGLEGWLALFIVGQILALLITVFRFFSDGFMSSSDVSTLNEYEHGLGDTLQALTAFENTAVIIYVVLLITMLMLLFRKRKLAKPFAIATLIFAAAYGMIDYAAASDIFSSSGLAGNAEIQAMMSKYSGDVGRSVIGVLIWVPYFLISKRVKRTLTK
;
A
#
# COMPACT_ATOMS: atom_id res chain seq x y z
N MET A 1 -32.69 19.74 -21.51
CA MET A 1 -33.25 18.83 -22.53
C MET A 1 -33.40 17.44 -21.93
N GLN A 2 -34.63 16.98 -21.68
CA GLN A 2 -34.87 15.59 -21.27
C GLN A 2 -34.76 14.71 -22.52
N LEU A 3 -33.73 13.87 -22.58
CA LEU A 3 -33.58 12.85 -23.62
C LEU A 3 -34.80 11.90 -23.56
N PRO A 4 -35.30 11.43 -24.72
CA PRO A 4 -36.41 10.48 -24.78
C PRO A 4 -36.10 9.26 -23.89
N HIS A 5 -37.09 8.80 -23.13
CA HIS A 5 -36.96 7.63 -22.27
C HIS A 5 -36.51 6.42 -23.08
N SER A 6 -35.22 6.08 -23.01
CA SER A 6 -34.74 4.82 -23.58
C SER A 6 -35.46 3.68 -22.87
N GLU A 7 -35.81 2.63 -23.61
CA GLU A 7 -36.47 1.44 -23.07
C GLU A 7 -35.68 0.86 -21.88
N ASN A 8 -34.34 0.97 -21.93
CA ASN A 8 -33.42 0.59 -20.86
C ASN A 8 -33.57 1.44 -19.60
N ARG A 9 -33.75 2.77 -19.74
CA ARG A 9 -33.99 3.67 -18.61
C ARG A 9 -35.33 3.40 -17.95
N GLN A 10 -36.36 3.10 -18.74
CA GLN A 10 -37.68 2.73 -18.21
C GLN A 10 -37.62 1.40 -17.44
N LYS A 11 -36.98 0.38 -18.01
CA LYS A 11 -36.73 -0.92 -17.33
C LYS A 11 -36.00 -0.74 -16.02
N TYR A 12 -34.97 0.11 -15.98
CA TYR A 12 -34.25 0.44 -14.74
C TYR A 12 -35.16 1.09 -13.70
N ILE A 13 -35.96 2.09 -14.09
CA ILE A 13 -36.89 2.77 -13.16
C ILE A 13 -37.91 1.78 -12.58
N ASP A 14 -38.45 0.88 -13.41
CA ASP A 14 -39.43 -0.10 -12.96
C ASP A 14 -38.79 -1.13 -12.00
N GLN A 15 -37.55 -1.55 -12.26
CA GLN A 15 -36.79 -2.40 -11.34
C GLN A 15 -36.48 -1.70 -10.01
N ILE A 16 -36.10 -0.42 -10.04
CA ILE A 16 -35.86 0.39 -8.84
C ILE A 16 -37.13 0.51 -7.99
N LYS A 17 -38.30 0.73 -8.60
CA LYS A 17 -39.58 0.79 -7.88
C LYS A 17 -39.91 -0.50 -7.15
N VAL A 18 -39.67 -1.65 -7.80
CA VAL A 18 -39.87 -2.96 -7.18
C VAL A 18 -38.95 -3.14 -5.98
N VAL A 19 -37.69 -2.72 -6.11
CA VAL A 19 -36.72 -2.81 -5.00
C VAL A 19 -37.09 -1.86 -3.86
N GLU A 20 -37.56 -0.65 -4.16
CA GLU A 20 -38.03 0.32 -3.17
C GLU A 20 -39.25 -0.21 -2.39
N ALA A 21 -40.21 -0.84 -3.08
CA ALA A 21 -41.36 -1.49 -2.44
C ALA A 21 -40.91 -2.62 -1.51
N ASN A 22 -40.06 -3.52 -2.00
CA ASN A 22 -39.53 -4.62 -1.18
C ASN A 22 -38.74 -4.12 0.04
N LEU A 23 -37.95 -3.05 -0.12
CA LEU A 23 -37.21 -2.46 0.99
C LEU A 23 -38.15 -1.86 2.04
N LYS A 24 -39.22 -1.21 1.61
CA LYS A 24 -40.26 -0.70 2.50
C LYS A 24 -40.92 -1.83 3.28
N ASP A 25 -41.27 -2.93 2.61
CA ASP A 25 -41.87 -4.10 3.25
C ASP A 25 -40.91 -4.78 4.23
N ALA A 26 -39.63 -4.88 3.88
CA ALA A 26 -38.58 -5.44 4.75
C ALA A 26 -38.34 -4.62 6.03
N THR A 27 -38.77 -3.36 6.03
CA THR A 27 -38.47 -2.38 7.09
C THR A 27 -39.73 -1.86 7.79
N SER A 28 -40.93 -2.26 7.34
CA SER A 28 -42.19 -1.93 7.97
C SER A 28 -42.48 -2.90 9.12
N GLY A 29 -42.13 -2.49 10.35
CA GLY A 29 -42.37 -3.28 11.56
C GLY A 29 -41.08 -3.94 12.09
N GLU A 30 -41.14 -5.24 12.39
CA GLU A 30 -39.94 -6.00 12.73
C GLU A 30 -39.09 -6.22 11.48
N LYS A 31 -37.78 -5.92 11.57
CA LYS A 31 -36.87 -5.98 10.41
C LYS A 31 -36.78 -7.43 9.88
N ASP A 32 -37.27 -7.65 8.67
CA ASP A 32 -37.13 -8.94 7.99
C ASP A 32 -35.73 -9.04 7.34
N LYS A 33 -34.83 -9.74 8.04
CA LYS A 33 -33.45 -9.96 7.58
C LYS A 33 -33.38 -10.76 6.29
N ALA A 34 -34.30 -11.69 6.06
CA ALA A 34 -34.30 -12.50 4.84
C ALA A 34 -34.70 -11.64 3.63
N LEU A 35 -35.70 -10.79 3.81
CA LEU A 35 -36.16 -9.85 2.77
C LEU A 35 -35.12 -8.76 2.49
N LEU A 36 -34.43 -8.23 3.53
CA LEU A 36 -33.30 -7.30 3.36
C LEU A 36 -32.15 -7.94 2.55
N ALA A 37 -31.80 -9.19 2.82
CA ALA A 37 -30.78 -9.91 2.06
C ALA A 37 -31.19 -10.11 0.59
N LEU A 38 -32.47 -10.39 0.33
CA LEU A 38 -33.01 -10.48 -1.03
C LEU A 38 -32.96 -9.13 -1.76
N VAL A 39 -33.29 -8.04 -1.06
CA VAL A 39 -33.22 -6.67 -1.58
C VAL A 39 -31.77 -6.31 -1.93
N GLN A 40 -30.82 -6.62 -1.04
CA GLN A 40 -29.39 -6.40 -1.28
C GLN A 40 -28.92 -7.13 -2.54
N LYS A 41 -29.22 -8.42 -2.66
CA LYS A 41 -28.86 -9.22 -3.85
C LYS A 41 -29.44 -8.64 -5.15
N ARG A 42 -30.67 -8.11 -5.11
CA ARG A 42 -31.28 -7.43 -6.26
C ARG A 42 -30.57 -6.12 -6.59
N LEU A 43 -30.21 -5.33 -5.60
CA LEU A 43 -29.43 -4.10 -5.79
C LEU A 43 -28.06 -4.38 -6.39
N ASP A 44 -27.36 -5.42 -5.92
CA ASP A 44 -26.05 -5.80 -6.45
C ASP A 44 -26.13 -6.19 -7.94
N SER A 45 -27.16 -6.95 -8.32
CA SER A 45 -27.42 -7.29 -9.72
C SER A 45 -27.76 -6.06 -10.58
N LEU A 46 -28.52 -5.10 -10.03
CA LEU A 46 -28.78 -3.84 -10.73
C LEU A 46 -27.53 -2.98 -10.85
N ALA A 47 -26.68 -2.96 -9.82
CA ALA A 47 -25.42 -2.24 -9.83
C ALA A 47 -24.47 -2.79 -10.89
N GLU A 48 -24.31 -4.11 -10.96
CA GLU A 48 -23.49 -4.77 -11.99
C GLU A 48 -23.91 -4.34 -13.41
N LYS A 49 -25.22 -4.22 -13.65
CA LYS A 49 -25.76 -3.88 -14.97
C LYS A 49 -25.77 -2.39 -15.28
N TYR A 50 -26.05 -1.53 -14.31
CA TYR A 50 -26.41 -0.13 -14.57
C TYR A 50 -25.52 0.91 -13.89
N GLN A 51 -24.63 0.55 -12.96
CA GLN A 51 -23.83 1.54 -12.21
C GLN A 51 -22.95 2.42 -13.11
N PHE A 52 -22.46 1.88 -14.23
CA PHE A 52 -21.62 2.59 -15.20
C PHE A 52 -22.38 2.93 -16.51
N SER A 53 -23.69 2.71 -16.56
CA SER A 53 -24.47 2.95 -17.78
C SER A 53 -24.74 4.44 -17.98
N GLU A 54 -24.16 5.01 -19.04
CA GLU A 54 -24.41 6.41 -19.44
C GLU A 54 -25.87 6.64 -19.86
N GLU A 55 -26.55 5.62 -20.40
CA GLU A 55 -27.96 5.68 -20.81
C GLU A 55 -28.92 5.97 -19.64
N ILE A 56 -28.57 5.54 -18.43
CA ILE A 56 -29.36 5.80 -17.22
C ILE A 56 -29.10 7.22 -16.70
N GLY A 57 -27.90 7.75 -16.94
CA GLY A 57 -27.49 9.10 -16.56
C GLY A 57 -27.59 9.33 -15.05
N THR A 58 -28.14 10.46 -14.65
CA THR A 58 -28.28 10.85 -13.24
C THR A 58 -29.27 9.97 -12.47
N ALA A 59 -30.18 9.24 -13.13
CA ALA A 59 -31.17 8.39 -12.46
C ALA A 59 -30.53 7.24 -11.65
N ARG A 60 -29.24 6.97 -11.87
CA ARG A 60 -28.41 6.07 -11.06
C ARG A 60 -28.36 6.45 -9.58
N TYR A 61 -28.61 7.72 -9.22
CA TYR A 61 -28.62 8.15 -7.82
C TYR A 61 -29.58 7.32 -6.95
N LYS A 62 -30.69 6.82 -7.53
CA LYS A 62 -31.66 5.99 -6.80
C LYS A 62 -31.11 4.63 -6.41
N LEU A 63 -30.23 4.04 -7.23
CA LEU A 63 -29.56 2.79 -6.89
C LEU A 63 -28.70 2.99 -5.63
N TYR A 64 -27.87 4.04 -5.62
CA TYR A 64 -27.02 4.38 -4.49
C TYR A 64 -27.83 4.77 -3.24
N GLU A 65 -28.95 5.49 -3.40
CA GLU A 65 -29.86 5.80 -2.28
C GLU A 65 -30.43 4.53 -1.64
N LEU A 66 -30.84 3.55 -2.44
CA LEU A 66 -31.39 2.29 -1.93
C LEU A 66 -30.30 1.42 -1.29
N GLN A 67 -29.09 1.39 -1.87
CA GLN A 67 -27.94 0.73 -1.25
C GLN A 67 -27.62 1.35 0.11
N ALA A 68 -27.61 2.68 0.21
CA ALA A 68 -27.39 3.38 1.47
C ALA A 68 -28.42 2.97 2.53
N LEU A 69 -29.70 2.90 2.18
CA LEU A 69 -30.75 2.50 3.10
C LEU A 69 -30.61 1.04 3.56
N VAL A 70 -30.27 0.11 2.66
CA VAL A 70 -30.04 -1.30 3.04
C VAL A 70 -28.89 -1.41 4.03
N HIS A 71 -27.77 -0.72 3.78
CA HIS A 71 -26.64 -0.71 4.70
C HIS A 71 -27.01 -0.09 6.06
N TYR A 72 -27.75 1.01 6.05
CA TYR A 72 -28.27 1.64 7.28
C TYR A 72 -29.14 0.68 8.09
N PHE A 73 -30.09 -0.02 7.45
CA PHE A 73 -30.96 -0.96 8.17
C PHE A 73 -30.22 -2.19 8.71
N ASN A 74 -29.13 -2.58 8.05
CA ASN A 74 -28.21 -3.63 8.47
C ASN A 74 -27.20 -3.18 9.55
N GLY A 75 -27.16 -1.88 9.90
CA GLY A 75 -26.22 -1.32 10.88
C GLY A 75 -24.81 -1.14 10.34
N HIS A 76 -24.66 -1.03 9.02
CA HIS A 76 -23.41 -0.70 8.33
C HIS A 76 -23.41 0.81 7.99
N ASP A 77 -23.35 1.65 9.02
CA ASP A 77 -23.55 3.10 8.89
C ASP A 77 -22.48 3.78 8.01
N ASP A 78 -21.26 3.25 8.00
CA ASP A 78 -20.16 3.76 7.15
C ASP A 78 -20.44 3.52 5.66
N ASP A 79 -20.77 2.28 5.29
CA ASP A 79 -21.15 1.94 3.90
C ASP A 79 -22.39 2.75 3.47
N ALA A 80 -23.35 2.92 4.39
CA ALA A 80 -24.54 3.73 4.14
C ALA A 80 -24.19 5.18 3.83
N LEU A 81 -23.18 5.74 4.51
CA LEU A 81 -22.72 7.10 4.31
C LEU A 81 -21.94 7.26 3.00
N ASP A 82 -21.13 6.29 2.61
CA ASP A 82 -20.44 6.31 1.32
C ASP A 82 -21.44 6.28 0.17
N PHE A 83 -22.43 5.38 0.23
CA PHE A 83 -23.46 5.30 -0.80
C PHE A 83 -24.35 6.54 -0.84
N ILE A 84 -24.67 7.17 0.30
CA ILE A 84 -25.49 8.38 0.28
C ILE A 84 -24.72 9.59 -0.29
N ASN A 85 -23.41 9.69 -0.05
CA ASN A 85 -22.58 10.70 -0.68
C ASN A 85 -22.49 10.49 -2.19
N GLN A 86 -22.32 9.24 -2.66
CA GLN A 86 -22.36 8.91 -4.09
C GLN A 86 -23.72 9.23 -4.73
N ALA A 87 -24.83 9.01 -4.01
CA ALA A 87 -26.16 9.38 -4.48
C ALA A 87 -26.30 10.90 -4.67
N ILE A 88 -25.77 11.70 -3.73
CA ILE A 88 -25.78 13.18 -3.84
C ILE A 88 -24.93 13.63 -5.04
N GLU A 89 -23.72 13.09 -5.18
CA GLU A 89 -22.81 13.42 -6.28
C GLU A 89 -23.41 13.05 -7.65
N MET A 90 -23.95 11.83 -7.78
CA MET A 90 -24.56 11.34 -9.02
C MET A 90 -25.81 12.13 -9.43
N ARG A 91 -26.56 12.63 -8.44
CA ARG A 91 -27.73 13.50 -8.69
C ARG A 91 -27.31 14.91 -9.10
N GLY A 92 -26.15 15.38 -8.63
CA GLY A 92 -25.62 16.72 -8.86
C GLY A 92 -26.15 17.79 -7.90
N GLU A 93 -27.16 17.46 -7.09
CA GLU A 93 -27.77 18.38 -6.12
C GLU A 93 -28.16 17.64 -4.83
N PRO A 94 -27.96 18.27 -3.66
CA PRO A 94 -28.43 17.72 -2.40
C PRO A 94 -29.95 17.66 -2.37
N TYR A 95 -30.49 16.71 -1.61
CA TYR A 95 -31.93 16.54 -1.48
C TYR A 95 -32.33 16.05 -0.10
N ALA A 96 -33.51 16.48 0.35
CA ALA A 96 -33.97 16.33 1.73
C ALA A 96 -33.84 14.91 2.30
N LYS A 97 -34.15 13.87 1.49
CA LYS A 97 -34.06 12.47 1.94
C LYS A 97 -32.61 12.03 2.20
N ALA A 98 -31.67 12.39 1.33
CA ALA A 98 -30.26 12.06 1.52
C ALA A 98 -29.62 12.86 2.66
N GLU A 99 -29.93 14.15 2.78
CA GLU A 99 -29.41 14.97 3.87
C GLU A 99 -29.90 14.49 5.24
N LYS A 100 -31.18 14.10 5.32
CA LYS A 100 -31.74 13.50 6.53
C LYS A 100 -30.99 12.23 6.93
N LEU A 101 -30.78 11.31 5.98
CA LEU A 101 -30.05 10.07 6.24
C LEU A 101 -28.60 10.36 6.62
N LYS A 102 -27.90 11.22 5.89
CA LYS A 102 -26.53 11.65 6.19
C LYS A 102 -26.41 12.25 7.58
N LYS A 103 -27.36 13.11 7.98
CA LYS A 103 -27.41 13.71 9.32
C LYS A 103 -27.63 12.65 10.41
N GLN A 104 -28.50 11.68 10.17
CA GLN A 104 -28.73 10.56 11.10
C GLN A 104 -27.47 9.69 11.25
N LEU A 105 -26.76 9.42 10.15
CA LEU A 105 -25.51 8.66 10.14
C LEU A 105 -24.36 9.43 10.82
N SER A 106 -24.29 10.76 10.66
CA SER A 106 -23.23 11.59 11.27
C SER A 106 -23.45 11.91 12.75
N LEU A 107 -24.68 11.80 13.25
CA LEU A 107 -25.03 12.08 14.66
C LEU A 107 -24.92 10.85 15.57
N GLY A 108 -24.81 9.64 15.00
CA GLY A 108 -24.41 8.47 15.77
C GLY A 108 -22.93 8.59 16.15
N ASP A 109 -22.57 8.19 17.38
CA ASP A 109 -21.22 8.20 17.96
C ASP A 109 -20.12 7.45 17.14
N SER A 110 -20.42 7.02 15.91
CA SER A 110 -19.55 6.31 14.97
C SER A 110 -18.46 7.19 14.37
N TYR A 111 -18.65 8.51 14.24
CA TYR A 111 -17.69 9.36 13.53
C TYR A 111 -16.38 9.65 14.30
N LEU A 112 -16.30 9.32 15.59
CA LEU A 112 -15.12 9.53 16.42
C LEU A 112 -14.38 8.25 16.82
N SER A 113 -14.89 7.05 16.53
CA SER A 113 -14.22 5.80 16.87
C SER A 113 -13.79 5.05 15.62
N LYS A 114 -12.57 5.37 15.18
CA LYS A 114 -11.81 4.55 14.25
C LYS A 114 -11.44 3.22 14.92
N THR A 115 -12.39 2.31 15.10
CA THR A 115 -12.13 0.88 15.35
C THR A 115 -13.30 0.06 14.80
N THR A 116 -13.15 -0.40 13.56
CA THR A 116 -13.91 -1.52 13.01
C THR A 116 -14.02 -2.64 14.04
N ASN A 117 -15.23 -2.96 14.50
CA ASN A 117 -15.45 -4.06 15.43
C ASN A 117 -15.05 -5.38 14.73
N PRO A 118 -13.95 -6.06 15.15
CA PRO A 118 -13.36 -7.17 14.40
C PRO A 118 -14.22 -8.43 14.34
N ASP A 119 -15.34 -8.46 15.08
CA ASP A 119 -16.17 -9.65 15.25
C ASP A 119 -17.34 -9.74 14.28
N LYS A 120 -17.66 -8.67 13.53
CA LYS A 120 -18.83 -8.64 12.64
C LYS A 120 -18.54 -8.69 11.13
N ILE A 121 -17.27 -8.66 10.73
CA ILE A 121 -16.91 -8.67 9.30
C ILE A 121 -16.93 -10.11 8.77
N THR A 122 -17.79 -10.37 7.78
CA THR A 122 -17.78 -11.63 7.00
C THR A 122 -16.42 -11.82 6.31
N LYS A 123 -15.98 -13.07 6.15
CA LYS A 123 -14.66 -13.42 5.59
C LYS A 123 -14.36 -12.79 4.23
N GLU A 124 -15.40 -12.42 3.46
CA GLU A 124 -15.30 -11.83 2.13
C GLU A 124 -15.17 -10.29 2.16
N GLN A 125 -15.97 -9.57 2.95
CA GLN A 125 -15.74 -8.12 3.18
C GLN A 125 -14.39 -7.86 3.84
N ARG A 126 -13.96 -8.77 4.74
CA ARG A 126 -12.62 -8.74 5.35
C ARG A 126 -11.49 -8.98 4.34
N ARG A 127 -11.80 -9.47 3.14
CA ARG A 127 -10.84 -9.73 2.05
C ARG A 127 -10.75 -8.55 1.06
N ASP A 128 -11.82 -7.80 0.87
CA ASP A 128 -11.86 -6.62 -0.01
C ASP A 128 -11.36 -5.34 0.68
N GLN A 129 -11.66 -5.13 1.97
CA GLN A 129 -11.09 -4.02 2.76
C GLN A 129 -9.55 -4.13 2.95
N LYS A 130 -8.92 -5.26 2.58
CA LYS A 130 -7.47 -5.47 2.72
C LYS A 130 -6.66 -5.12 1.45
N ILE A 131 -7.29 -4.51 0.45
CA ILE A 131 -6.63 -4.06 -0.78
C ILE A 131 -6.08 -2.64 -0.53
N GLY A 132 -4.86 -2.57 -0.01
CA GLY A 132 -4.24 -1.30 0.39
C GLY A 132 -2.78 -1.46 0.83
N LEU A 133 -2.07 -0.34 0.92
CA LEU A 133 -0.71 -0.25 1.48
C LEU A 133 -0.80 -0.25 3.01
N GLU A 134 -1.36 -1.30 3.60
CA GLU A 134 -1.64 -1.40 5.02
C GLU A 134 -1.05 -2.67 5.64
N GLY A 135 -0.88 -2.66 6.97
CA GLY A 135 -0.34 -3.78 7.74
C GLY A 135 1.16 -4.01 7.47
N TRP A 136 1.57 -5.27 7.35
CA TRP A 136 2.99 -5.65 7.16
C TRP A 136 3.66 -4.99 5.94
N LEU A 137 2.91 -4.69 4.87
CA LEU A 137 3.47 -4.00 3.70
C LEU A 137 3.77 -2.52 4.01
N ALA A 138 2.99 -1.88 4.89
CA ALA A 138 3.24 -0.51 5.31
C ALA A 138 4.54 -0.42 6.14
N LEU A 139 4.76 -1.39 7.04
CA LEU A 139 6.02 -1.48 7.80
C LEU A 139 7.23 -1.60 6.88
N PHE A 140 7.13 -2.44 5.85
CA PHE A 140 8.16 -2.54 4.83
C PHE A 140 8.42 -1.19 4.16
N ILE A 141 7.38 -0.51 3.68
CA ILE A 141 7.50 0.78 2.98
C ILE A 141 8.13 1.85 3.86
N VAL A 142 7.68 2.00 5.10
CA VAL A 142 8.26 2.95 6.05
C VAL A 142 9.73 2.63 6.31
N GLY A 143 10.07 1.36 6.49
CA GLY A 143 11.45 0.90 6.64
C GLY A 143 12.31 1.26 5.43
N GLN A 144 11.81 1.07 4.20
CA GLN A 144 12.55 1.40 2.98
C GLN A 144 12.69 2.91 2.76
N ILE A 145 11.71 3.72 3.16
CA ILE A 145 11.82 5.20 3.15
C ILE A 145 12.90 5.64 4.13
N LEU A 146 12.91 5.08 5.34
CA LEU A 146 13.93 5.40 6.34
C LEU A 146 15.32 4.96 5.86
N ALA A 147 15.42 3.77 5.25
CA ALA A 147 16.66 3.29 4.66
C ALA A 147 17.18 4.25 3.58
N LEU A 148 16.30 4.70 2.67
CA LEU A 148 16.65 5.69 1.65
C LEU A 148 17.19 6.99 2.27
N LEU A 149 16.50 7.54 3.27
CA LEU A 149 16.94 8.78 3.94
C LEU A 149 18.30 8.60 4.62
N ILE A 150 18.51 7.47 5.33
CA ILE A 150 19.78 7.18 6.00
C ILE A 150 20.91 6.99 4.99
N THR A 151 20.67 6.25 3.91
CA THR A 151 21.66 6.01 2.85
C THR A 151 22.08 7.31 2.20
N VAL A 152 21.13 8.17 1.84
CA VAL A 152 21.43 9.49 1.25
C VAL A 152 22.20 10.36 2.25
N PHE A 153 21.77 10.41 3.51
CA PHE A 153 22.49 11.18 4.54
C PHE A 153 23.94 10.72 4.70
N ARG A 154 24.17 9.40 4.84
CA ARG A 154 25.51 8.81 4.98
C ARG A 154 26.39 9.10 3.77
N PHE A 155 25.84 8.95 2.57
CA PHE A 155 26.57 9.21 1.33
C PHE A 155 27.12 10.64 1.26
N PHE A 156 26.39 11.63 1.78
CA PHE A 156 26.87 13.01 1.83
C PHE A 156 27.68 13.35 3.09
N SER A 157 27.53 12.60 4.19
CA SER A 157 28.28 12.83 5.42
C SER A 157 29.68 12.24 5.40
N ASP A 158 29.83 11.05 4.81
CA ASP A 158 31.05 10.26 4.90
C ASP A 158 32.16 10.78 3.96
N GLY A 159 31.79 11.65 3.01
CA GLY A 159 32.72 12.31 2.10
C GLY A 159 33.32 11.37 1.06
N PHE A 160 34.20 11.91 0.21
CA PHE A 160 34.96 11.13 -0.76
C PHE A 160 36.43 11.11 -0.34
N MET A 161 37.13 9.99 -0.58
CA MET A 161 38.58 9.95 -0.40
C MET A 161 39.26 11.02 -1.26
N SER A 162 40.08 11.84 -0.63
CA SER A 162 40.87 12.87 -1.30
C SER A 162 42.17 12.30 -1.86
N SER A 163 42.81 12.99 -2.81
CA SER A 163 44.11 12.59 -3.33
C SER A 163 45.20 12.57 -2.26
N SER A 164 45.08 13.39 -1.22
CA SER A 164 45.98 13.39 -0.06
C SER A 164 45.81 12.16 0.83
N ASP A 165 44.60 11.62 0.95
CA ASP A 165 44.37 10.39 1.73
C ASP A 165 45.02 9.20 1.02
N VAL A 166 44.87 9.14 -0.30
CA VAL A 166 45.46 8.10 -1.16
C VAL A 166 46.99 8.14 -1.07
N SER A 167 47.61 9.31 -1.18
CA SER A 167 49.07 9.43 -1.08
C SER A 167 49.58 9.01 0.30
N THR A 168 48.89 9.42 1.37
CA THR A 168 49.26 9.07 2.75
C THR A 168 49.20 7.55 2.99
N LEU A 169 48.18 6.88 2.45
CA LEU A 169 48.04 5.43 2.57
C LEU A 169 49.07 4.66 1.73
N ASN A 170 49.40 5.16 0.55
CA ASN A 170 50.46 4.58 -0.29
C ASN A 170 51.87 4.76 0.31
N GLU A 171 52.08 5.82 1.12
CA GLU A 171 53.31 5.98 1.91
C GLU A 171 53.40 4.97 3.06
N TYR A 172 52.27 4.60 3.67
CA TYR A 172 52.21 3.56 4.70
C TYR A 172 52.46 2.16 4.11
N GLU A 173 51.73 1.80 3.07
CA GLU A 173 51.88 0.54 2.36
C GLU A 173 51.66 0.75 0.87
N HIS A 174 52.64 0.33 0.07
CA HIS A 174 52.65 0.60 -1.37
C HIS A 174 51.43 -0.03 -2.05
N GLY A 175 50.54 0.82 -2.60
CA GLY A 175 49.34 0.40 -3.32
C GLY A 175 48.08 0.25 -2.46
N LEU A 176 48.17 0.46 -1.14
CA LEU A 176 47.02 0.43 -0.24
C LEU A 176 46.03 1.56 -0.53
N GLY A 177 46.54 2.78 -0.74
CA GLY A 177 45.72 3.94 -1.09
C GLY A 177 44.99 3.74 -2.42
N ASP A 178 45.66 3.18 -3.42
CA ASP A 178 45.06 2.90 -4.73
C ASP A 178 43.96 1.83 -4.62
N THR A 179 44.20 0.79 -3.81
CA THR A 179 43.25 -0.30 -3.56
C THR A 179 42.01 0.22 -2.83
N LEU A 180 42.19 1.03 -1.78
CA LEU A 180 41.08 1.62 -1.04
C LEU A 180 40.30 2.64 -1.88
N GLN A 181 40.99 3.42 -2.73
CA GLN A 181 40.31 4.31 -3.66
C GLN A 181 39.42 3.55 -4.66
N ALA A 182 39.92 2.42 -5.19
CA ALA A 182 39.13 1.57 -6.07
C ALA A 182 37.92 0.95 -5.35
N LEU A 183 38.10 0.51 -4.09
CA LEU A 183 37.01 0.00 -3.26
C LEU A 183 35.96 1.09 -2.99
N THR A 184 36.37 2.28 -2.56
CA THR A 184 35.46 3.41 -2.32
C THR A 184 34.74 3.84 -3.60
N ALA A 185 35.38 3.80 -4.77
CA ALA A 185 34.72 4.08 -6.04
C ALA A 185 33.65 3.03 -6.38
N PHE A 186 33.94 1.75 -6.12
CA PHE A 186 32.98 0.66 -6.24
C PHE A 186 31.79 0.83 -5.28
N GLU A 187 32.05 1.12 -4.00
CA GLU A 187 31.05 1.38 -2.97
C GLU A 187 30.11 2.51 -3.38
N ASN A 188 30.66 3.65 -3.78
CA ASN A 188 29.89 4.80 -4.24
C ASN A 188 28.99 4.46 -5.43
N THR A 189 29.51 3.70 -6.39
CA THR A 189 28.74 3.25 -7.55
C THR A 189 27.59 2.33 -7.11
N ALA A 190 27.85 1.39 -6.21
CA ALA A 190 26.85 0.47 -5.68
C ALA A 190 25.76 1.20 -4.87
N VAL A 191 26.14 2.20 -4.08
CA VAL A 191 25.20 3.06 -3.34
C VAL A 191 24.29 3.83 -4.30
N ILE A 192 24.82 4.40 -5.38
CA ILE A 192 24.00 5.08 -6.40
C ILE A 192 23.00 4.10 -7.02
N ILE A 193 23.46 2.91 -7.42
CA ILE A 193 22.58 1.85 -7.96
C ILE A 193 21.50 1.48 -6.94
N TYR A 194 21.86 1.32 -5.67
CA TYR A 194 20.94 0.97 -4.60
C TYR A 194 19.87 2.04 -4.37
N VAL A 195 20.25 3.32 -4.36
CA VAL A 195 19.32 4.45 -4.25
C VAL A 195 18.33 4.45 -5.42
N VAL A 196 18.79 4.22 -6.65
CA VAL A 196 17.93 4.12 -7.83
C VAL A 196 16.96 2.95 -7.70
N LEU A 197 17.42 1.79 -7.23
CA LEU A 197 16.57 0.63 -6.96
C LEU A 197 15.51 0.92 -5.89
N LEU A 198 15.89 1.58 -4.79
CA LEU A 198 14.96 1.96 -3.73
C LEU A 198 13.88 2.91 -4.22
N ILE A 199 14.25 3.98 -4.93
CA ILE A 199 13.30 4.96 -5.47
C ILE A 199 12.35 4.28 -6.46
N THR A 200 12.89 3.47 -7.36
CA THR A 200 12.09 2.75 -8.36
C THR A 200 11.12 1.77 -7.69
N MET A 201 11.58 1.00 -6.71
CA MET A 201 10.75 0.08 -5.95
C MET A 201 9.64 0.83 -5.19
N LEU A 202 9.95 1.93 -4.49
CA LEU A 202 8.96 2.74 -3.77
C LEU A 202 7.91 3.29 -4.74
N MET A 203 8.34 3.86 -5.87
CA MET A 203 7.44 4.36 -6.90
C MET A 203 6.49 3.27 -7.41
N LEU A 204 7.01 2.06 -7.67
CA LEU A 204 6.22 0.92 -8.13
C LEU A 204 5.23 0.44 -7.06
N LEU A 205 5.63 0.42 -5.78
CA LEU A 205 4.77 0.07 -4.65
C LEU A 205 3.62 1.06 -4.49
N PHE A 206 3.90 2.37 -4.52
CA PHE A 206 2.88 3.42 -4.44
C PHE A 206 1.92 3.38 -5.63
N ARG A 207 2.43 3.07 -6.83
CA ARG A 207 1.61 2.87 -8.04
C ARG A 207 0.91 1.51 -8.10
N LYS A 208 1.09 0.66 -7.10
CA LYS A 208 0.48 -0.68 -6.98
C LYS A 208 0.75 -1.58 -8.20
N ARG A 209 1.94 -1.45 -8.78
CA ARG A 209 2.34 -2.18 -10.00
C ARG A 209 2.77 -3.62 -9.69
N LYS A 210 2.47 -4.57 -10.58
CA LYS A 210 2.93 -5.97 -10.49
C LYS A 210 4.46 -6.08 -10.42
N LEU A 211 5.17 -5.17 -11.08
CA LEU A 211 6.63 -5.09 -11.05
C LEU A 211 7.19 -4.69 -9.69
N ALA A 212 6.38 -4.16 -8.77
CA ALA A 212 6.88 -3.77 -7.44
C ALA A 212 7.42 -4.98 -6.65
N LYS A 213 6.85 -6.17 -6.85
CA LYS A 213 7.29 -7.40 -6.19
C LYS A 213 8.71 -7.82 -6.61
N PRO A 214 9.01 -8.04 -7.91
CA PRO A 214 10.37 -8.42 -8.31
C PRO A 214 11.39 -7.33 -7.95
N PHE A 215 11.03 -6.04 -8.04
CA PHE A 215 11.91 -4.97 -7.60
C PHE A 215 12.18 -5.00 -6.09
N ALA A 216 11.17 -5.20 -5.24
CA ALA A 216 11.38 -5.32 -3.80
C ALA A 216 12.31 -6.49 -3.44
N ILE A 217 12.14 -7.64 -4.10
CA ILE A 217 13.02 -8.80 -3.92
C ILE A 217 14.43 -8.48 -4.42
N ALA A 218 14.57 -7.89 -5.61
CA ALA A 218 15.86 -7.52 -6.18
C ALA A 218 16.61 -6.52 -5.29
N THR A 219 15.94 -5.49 -4.77
CA THR A 219 16.53 -4.51 -3.85
C THR A 219 17.04 -5.16 -2.56
N LEU A 220 16.26 -6.07 -1.97
CA LEU A 220 16.66 -6.79 -0.76
C LEU A 220 17.87 -7.71 -1.01
N ILE A 221 17.84 -8.48 -2.10
CA ILE A 221 18.95 -9.36 -2.48
C ILE A 221 20.19 -8.53 -2.79
N PHE A 222 20.04 -7.44 -3.54
CA PHE A 222 21.14 -6.54 -3.86
C PHE A 222 21.80 -6.00 -2.58
N ALA A 223 21.02 -5.47 -1.63
CA ALA A 223 21.55 -4.95 -0.38
C ALA A 223 22.33 -6.01 0.43
N ALA A 224 21.79 -7.23 0.52
CA ALA A 224 22.46 -8.31 1.24
C ALA A 224 23.72 -8.81 0.51
N ALA A 225 23.63 -9.03 -0.81
CA ALA A 225 24.76 -9.48 -1.62
C ALA A 225 25.89 -8.45 -1.63
N TYR A 226 25.56 -7.18 -1.85
CA TYR A 226 26.51 -6.08 -1.80
C TYR A 226 27.20 -6.01 -0.43
N GLY A 227 26.43 -5.96 0.66
CA GLY A 227 27.01 -5.86 2.00
C GLY A 227 27.92 -7.04 2.35
N MET A 228 27.62 -8.26 1.87
CA MET A 228 28.50 -9.42 2.05
C MET A 228 29.79 -9.30 1.23
N ILE A 229 29.70 -8.89 -0.03
CA ILE A 229 30.87 -8.71 -0.92
C ILE A 229 31.79 -7.63 -0.36
N ASP A 230 31.20 -6.51 0.03
CA ASP A 230 31.93 -5.34 0.51
C ASP A 230 32.59 -5.60 1.87
N TYR A 231 31.89 -6.24 2.80
CA TYR A 231 32.49 -6.73 4.05
C TYR A 231 33.64 -7.71 3.81
N ALA A 232 33.49 -8.64 2.86
CA ALA A 232 34.54 -9.60 2.53
C ALA A 232 35.76 -8.90 1.92
N ALA A 233 35.56 -7.96 1.00
CA ALA A 233 36.63 -7.18 0.38
C ALA A 233 37.38 -6.34 1.42
N ALA A 234 36.66 -5.61 2.27
CA ALA A 234 37.26 -4.82 3.35
C ALA A 234 38.03 -5.71 4.34
N SER A 235 37.46 -6.88 4.71
CA SER A 235 38.12 -7.84 5.59
C SER A 235 39.42 -8.38 5.00
N ASP A 236 39.44 -8.66 3.69
CA ASP A 236 40.63 -9.15 3.00
C ASP A 236 41.72 -8.07 2.96
N ILE A 237 41.37 -6.85 2.53
CA ILE A 237 42.28 -5.71 2.46
C ILE A 237 42.90 -5.39 3.82
N PHE A 238 42.10 -5.29 4.89
CA PHE A 238 42.64 -4.99 6.22
C PHE A 238 43.48 -6.13 6.79
N SER A 239 43.19 -7.38 6.42
CA SER A 239 43.99 -8.52 6.84
C SER A 239 45.34 -8.57 6.10
N SER A 240 45.35 -8.35 4.78
CA SER A 240 46.57 -8.33 3.98
C SER A 240 47.51 -7.20 4.36
N SER A 241 46.94 -6.06 4.77
CA SER A 241 47.68 -4.85 5.16
C SER A 241 48.18 -4.87 6.61
N GLY A 242 47.99 -5.98 7.34
CA GLY A 242 48.36 -6.10 8.76
C GLY A 242 47.52 -5.25 9.73
N LEU A 243 46.44 -4.64 9.23
CA LEU A 243 45.57 -3.71 9.95
C LEU A 243 44.45 -4.40 10.75
N ALA A 244 44.22 -5.69 10.52
CA ALA A 244 43.16 -6.46 11.21
C ALA A 244 43.30 -6.51 12.75
N GLY A 245 44.51 -6.29 13.29
CA GLY A 245 44.76 -6.23 14.73
C GLY A 245 44.45 -4.88 15.38
N ASN A 246 44.14 -3.84 14.60
CA ASN A 246 43.83 -2.52 15.11
C ASN A 246 42.44 -2.51 15.77
N ALA A 247 42.35 -2.01 17.01
CA ALA A 247 41.11 -2.01 17.79
C ALA A 247 39.98 -1.18 17.15
N GLU A 248 40.31 -0.08 16.48
CA GLU A 248 39.33 0.78 15.80
C GLU A 248 38.77 0.08 14.56
N ILE A 249 39.63 -0.57 13.77
CA ILE A 249 39.23 -1.34 12.60
C ILE A 249 38.39 -2.55 13.03
N GLN A 250 38.77 -3.23 14.10
CA GLN A 250 37.99 -4.34 14.65
C GLN A 250 36.60 -3.89 15.11
N ALA A 251 36.49 -2.74 15.78
CA ALA A 251 35.20 -2.17 16.19
C ALA A 251 34.33 -1.78 14.98
N MET A 252 34.94 -1.17 13.95
CA MET A 252 34.27 -0.84 12.69
C MET A 252 33.76 -2.09 11.97
N MET A 253 34.62 -3.09 11.78
CA MET A 253 34.27 -4.36 11.13
C MET A 253 33.21 -5.14 11.89
N SER A 254 33.27 -5.14 13.23
CA SER A 254 32.23 -5.77 14.07
C SER A 254 30.86 -5.11 13.85
N LYS A 255 30.79 -3.77 13.88
CA LYS A 255 29.56 -3.03 13.57
C LYS A 255 29.07 -3.34 12.16
N TYR A 256 29.99 -3.37 11.18
CA TYR A 256 29.64 -3.64 9.79
C TYR A 256 29.07 -5.05 9.62
N SER A 257 29.70 -6.06 10.22
CA SER A 257 29.20 -7.44 10.21
C SER A 257 27.78 -7.56 10.78
N GLY A 258 27.46 -6.76 11.81
CA GLY A 258 26.11 -6.67 12.37
C GLY A 258 25.09 -6.10 11.39
N ASP A 259 25.47 -5.09 10.60
CA ASP A 259 24.61 -4.51 9.56
C ASP A 259 24.38 -5.48 8.40
N VAL A 260 25.41 -6.22 7.98
CA VAL A 260 25.29 -7.32 6.99
C VAL A 260 24.38 -8.43 7.53
N GLY A 261 24.54 -8.84 8.78
CA GLY A 261 23.66 -9.84 9.41
C GLY A 261 22.19 -9.42 9.40
N ARG A 262 21.91 -8.13 9.70
CA ARG A 262 20.55 -7.57 9.65
C ARG A 262 19.96 -7.57 8.25
N SER A 263 20.77 -7.30 7.22
CA SER A 263 20.29 -7.32 5.82
C SER A 263 19.90 -8.73 5.37
N VAL A 264 20.68 -9.74 5.73
CA VAL A 264 20.37 -11.16 5.49
C VAL A 264 19.08 -11.58 6.20
N ILE A 265 18.91 -11.22 7.48
CA ILE A 265 17.65 -11.45 8.21
C ILE A 265 16.48 -10.75 7.50
N GLY A 266 16.68 -9.53 7.03
CA GLY A 266 15.70 -8.79 6.24
C GLY A 266 15.26 -9.56 4.99
N VAL A 267 16.21 -10.14 4.24
CA VAL A 267 15.90 -11.00 3.08
C VAL A 267 15.06 -12.20 3.49
N LEU A 268 15.47 -12.92 4.55
CA LEU A 268 14.78 -14.12 5.02
C LEU A 268 13.34 -13.86 5.51
N ILE A 269 13.06 -12.66 6.03
CA ILE A 269 11.72 -12.27 6.45
C ILE A 269 10.89 -11.81 5.25
N TRP A 270 11.42 -10.87 4.46
CA TRP A 270 10.62 -10.14 3.50
C TRP A 270 10.46 -10.88 2.17
N VAL A 271 11.46 -11.63 1.70
CA VAL A 271 11.34 -12.36 0.43
C VAL A 271 10.22 -13.40 0.48
N PRO A 272 10.13 -14.29 1.50
CA PRO A 272 9.00 -15.20 1.63
C PRO A 272 7.66 -14.47 1.75
N TYR A 273 7.62 -13.34 2.47
CA TYR A 273 6.43 -12.50 2.55
C TYR A 273 5.97 -12.03 1.17
N PHE A 274 6.85 -11.47 0.33
CA PHE A 274 6.51 -11.02 -1.02
C PHE A 274 6.13 -12.19 -1.96
N LEU A 275 6.69 -13.39 -1.76
CA LEU A 275 6.38 -14.57 -2.56
C LEU A 275 5.02 -15.19 -2.23
N ILE A 276 4.74 -15.38 -0.94
CA ILE A 276 3.64 -16.20 -0.44
C ILE A 276 2.40 -15.35 -0.11
N SER A 277 2.58 -14.10 0.34
CA SER A 277 1.49 -13.27 0.85
C SER A 277 0.37 -13.06 -0.17
N LYS A 278 -0.83 -13.55 0.18
CA LYS A 278 -2.06 -13.32 -0.57
C LYS A 278 -2.43 -11.83 -0.62
N ARG A 279 -2.03 -11.04 0.39
CA ARG A 279 -2.28 -9.60 0.44
C ARG A 279 -1.43 -8.86 -0.60
N VAL A 280 -0.13 -9.14 -0.67
CA VAL A 280 0.78 -8.53 -1.66
C VAL A 280 0.29 -8.79 -3.09
N LYS A 281 -0.12 -10.03 -3.39
CA LYS A 281 -0.67 -10.40 -4.70
C LYS A 281 -1.96 -9.66 -5.07
N ARG A 282 -2.76 -9.25 -4.08
CA ARG A 282 -4.01 -8.50 -4.27
C ARG A 282 -3.81 -6.99 -4.31
N THR A 283 -2.82 -6.46 -3.58
CA THR A 283 -2.49 -5.04 -3.60
C THR A 283 -1.77 -4.66 -4.90
N LEU A 284 -0.90 -5.53 -5.43
CA LEU A 284 -0.07 -5.27 -6.62
C LEU A 284 -0.70 -5.86 -7.88
N THR A 285 -1.78 -5.25 -8.37
CA THR A 285 -2.59 -5.79 -9.47
C THR A 285 -2.52 -4.98 -10.78
N LYS A 286 -1.98 -3.76 -10.75
CA LYS A 286 -1.86 -2.86 -11.92
C LYS A 286 -0.50 -2.96 -12.63
#